data_AF-A0A4Y3WXE5-F1
#
_entry.id   AF-A0A4Y3WXE5-F1
#
_cell.length_a   1.000
_cell.length_b   1.000
_cell.length_c   1.000
_cell.angle_alpha   90.00
_cell.angle_beta   90.00
_cell.angle_gamma   90.00
#
_symmetry.space_group_name_H-M   'P 1'
#
loop_
_entity.id
_entity.type
_entity.pdbx_description
1 polymer ?
#
loop_
_entity_poly.entity_id
_entity_poly.type
_entity_poly.pdbx_seq_one_letter_code
_entity_poly.pdbx_strand_id
1 'polypeptide(L)' 'MLAAGLPVSRQAVVKHLQVLEAAGLVTGARSGREVRYVVRPDPLDATADWLAARSAAWDRRLRSLKRAAEAPPAAP' A
#
# COMPACT_ATOMS: atom_id res chain seq x y z
N MET A 1 23.13 12.45 2.66
CA MET A 1 23.06 11.48 1.55
C MET A 1 22.23 10.28 1.99
N LEU A 2 21.11 9.96 1.32
CA LEU A 2 20.12 8.95 1.78
C LEU A 2 20.70 7.54 1.97
N ALA A 3 21.71 7.14 1.20
CA ALA A 3 22.30 5.80 1.30
C ALA A 3 23.22 5.60 2.53
N ALA A 4 23.67 6.67 3.20
CA ALA A 4 24.61 6.54 4.31
C ALA A 4 23.99 5.93 5.59
N GLY A 5 22.66 5.91 5.70
CA GLY A 5 21.93 5.37 6.85
C GLY A 5 21.15 4.08 6.56
N LEU A 6 21.31 3.48 5.38
CA LEU A 6 20.57 2.30 4.98
C LEU A 6 21.54 1.15 4.67
N PRO A 7 21.23 -0.10 5.04
CA PRO A 7 22.04 -1.28 4.69
C PRO A 7 21.83 -1.69 3.22
N VAL A 8 21.80 -0.72 2.30
CA VAL A 8 21.64 -0.92 0.85
C VAL A 8 22.59 -0.02 0.09
N SER A 9 23.10 -0.50 -1.04
CA SER A 9 24.03 0.26 -1.86
C SER A 9 23.39 1.53 -2.41
N ARG A 10 24.21 2.54 -2.70
CA ARG A 10 23.75 3.79 -3.34
C ARG A 10 22.97 3.53 -4.63
N GLN A 11 23.42 2.55 -5.43
CA GLN A 11 22.75 2.19 -6.69
C GLN A 11 21.38 1.56 -6.43
N ALA A 12 21.25 0.71 -5.39
CA ALA A 12 19.96 0.17 -4.99
C ALA A 12 19.01 1.28 -4.53
N VAL A 13 19.48 2.24 -3.73
CA VAL A 13 18.68 3.39 -3.29
C VAL A 13 18.14 4.18 -4.50
N VAL A 14 18.97 4.46 -5.51
CA VAL A 14 18.51 5.16 -6.73
C VAL A 14 17.45 4.35 -7.48
N LYS A 15 17.63 3.03 -7.63
CA LYS A 15 16.62 2.15 -8.26
C LYS A 15 15.29 2.19 -7.50
N HIS A 16 15.32 2.14 -6.18
CA HIS A 16 14.11 2.23 -5.37
C HIS A 16 13.42 3.60 -5.53
N LEU A 17 14.18 4.70 -5.51
CA LEU A 17 13.63 6.05 -5.70
C LEU A 17 12.96 6.20 -7.07
N GLN A 18 13.52 5.61 -8.13
CA GLN A 18 12.89 5.61 -9.46
C GLN A 18 11.56 4.85 -9.47
N VAL A 19 11.49 3.69 -8.83
CA VAL A 19 10.23 2.91 -8.71
C VAL A 19 9.20 3.68 -7.90
N LEU A 20 9.60 4.29 -6.78
CA LEU A 20 8.71 5.07 -5.93
C LEU A 20 8.21 6.33 -6.65
N GLU A 21 9.05 7.00 -7.43
CA GLU A 21 8.65 8.18 -8.21
C GLU A 21 7.69 7.80 -9.34
N ALA A 22 7.95 6.69 -10.04
CA ALA A 22 7.03 6.15 -11.05
C ALA A 22 5.67 5.73 -10.46
N ALA A 23 5.66 5.27 -9.21
CA ALA A 23 4.43 4.99 -8.46
C ALA A 23 3.76 6.25 -7.86
N GLY A 24 4.35 7.43 -8.04
CA GLY A 24 3.87 8.70 -7.48
C GLY A 24 4.07 8.85 -5.97
N LEU A 25 4.77 7.91 -5.33
CA LEU A 25 4.98 7.85 -3.87
C LEU A 25 6.10 8.78 -3.37
N VAL A 26 6.93 9.29 -4.28
CA VAL A 26 7.89 10.35 -4.00
C VAL A 26 7.93 11.34 -5.17
N THR A 27 8.52 12.50 -4.95
CA THR A 27 8.84 13.46 -6.02
C THR A 27 10.25 14.00 -5.84
N GLY A 28 11.05 13.95 -6.90
CA GLY A 28 12.40 14.49 -6.92
C GLY A 28 12.44 15.95 -7.38
N ALA A 29 13.16 16.80 -6.65
CA ALA A 29 13.48 18.16 -7.07
C ALA A 29 15.00 18.38 -7.06
N ARG A 30 15.53 18.95 -8.15
CA ARG A 30 16.96 19.25 -8.25
C ARG A 30 17.28 20.51 -7.43
N SER A 31 18.21 20.37 -6.49
CA SER A 31 18.77 21.45 -5.68
C SER A 31 20.27 21.54 -5.96
N GLY A 32 20.62 22.27 -7.02
CA GLY A 32 22.01 22.39 -7.49
C GLY A 32 22.59 21.06 -8.00
N ARG A 33 23.58 20.52 -7.29
CA ARG A 33 24.20 19.22 -7.59
C ARG A 33 23.49 18.02 -6.94
N GLU A 34 22.50 18.28 -6.09
CA GLU A 34 21.75 17.25 -5.39
C GLU A 34 20.34 17.09 -5.96
N VAL A 35 19.78 15.89 -5.86
CA VAL A 35 18.34 15.64 -6.05
C VAL A 35 17.77 15.35 -4.68
N ARG A 36 16.77 16.13 -4.27
CA ARG A 36 16.05 15.96 -2.99
C ARG A 36 14.71 15.31 -3.29
N TYR A 37 14.40 14.23 -2.60
CA TYR A 37 13.13 13.52 -2.72
C TYR A 37 12.24 13.85 -1.53
N VAL A 38 10.96 14.07 -1.80
CA VAL A 38 9.92 14.24 -0.79
C VAL A 38 8.90 13.12 -0.94
N VAL A 39 8.43 12.56 0.18
CA VAL A 39 7.41 11.50 0.21
C VAL A 39 6.04 12.09 -0.11
N ARG A 40 5.26 11.35 -0.89
CA ARG A 40 3.86 11.65 -1.21
C ARG A 40 3.00 10.45 -0.78
N PRO A 41 2.36 10.51 0.39
CA PRO A 41 1.57 9.40 0.91
C PRO A 41 0.22 9.27 0.21
N ASP A 42 -0.34 10.35 -0.33
CA ASP A 42 -1.70 10.41 -0.91
C ASP A 42 -2.05 9.25 -1.88
N PRO A 43 -1.16 8.78 -2.78
CA PRO A 43 -1.47 7.66 -3.67
C PRO A 43 -1.72 6.33 -2.93
N LEU A 44 -1.24 6.19 -1.69
CA LEU A 44 -1.50 5.02 -0.86
C LEU A 44 -2.94 5.02 -0.31
N ASP A 45 -3.56 6.17 -0.12
CA ASP A 45 -4.91 6.28 0.43
C ASP A 45 -5.92 5.55 -0.45
N ALA A 46 -5.84 5.77 -1.77
CA ALA A 46 -6.69 5.07 -2.74
C ALA A 46 -6.52 3.54 -2.68
N THR A 47 -5.30 3.06 -2.42
CA THR A 47 -5.01 1.63 -2.27
C THR A 47 -5.57 1.09 -0.95
N ALA A 48 -5.44 1.85 0.13
CA ALA A 48 -5.98 1.51 1.44
C ALA A 48 -7.51 1.43 1.41
N ASP A 49 -8.18 2.41 0.79
CA ASP A 49 -9.63 2.45 0.63
C ASP A 49 -10.15 1.25 -0.17
N TRP A 50 -9.46 0.90 -1.26
CA TRP A 50 -9.80 -0.27 -2.06
C TRP A 50 -9.66 -1.58 -1.27
N LEU A 51 -8.59 -1.72 -0.48
CA LEU A 51 -8.38 -2.88 0.39
C LEU A 51 -9.46 -2.97 1.47
N ALA A 52 -9.82 -1.85 2.09
CA ALA A 52 -10.87 -1.78 3.09
C ALA A 52 -12.24 -2.17 2.52
N ALA A 53 -12.59 -1.67 1.34
CA ALA A 53 -13.83 -2.03 0.65
C ALA A 53 -13.87 -3.54 0.32
N ARG A 54 -12.74 -4.11 -0.10
CA ARG A 54 -12.60 -5.56 -0.37
C ARG A 54 -12.79 -6.37 0.91
N SER A 55 -12.13 -5.98 1.99
CA SER A 55 -12.23 -6.65 3.30
C SER A 55 -13.67 -6.65 3.80
N ALA A 56 -14.36 -5.50 3.76
CA ALA A 56 -15.75 -5.40 4.17
C ALA A 56 -16.70 -6.30 3.34
N ALA A 57 -16.43 -6.48 2.05
CA ALA A 57 -17.20 -7.39 1.20
C ALA A 57 -17.00 -8.86 1.59
N TRP A 58 -15.76 -9.24 1.92
CA TRP A 58 -15.44 -10.59 2.38
C TRP A 58 -16.08 -10.87 3.73
N ASP A 59 -16.02 -9.92 4.66
CA ASP A 59 -16.65 -10.04 5.97
C ASP A 59 -18.16 -10.26 5.88
N ARG A 60 -18.84 -9.57 4.96
CA ARG A 60 -20.28 -9.79 4.71
C ARG A 60 -20.56 -11.21 4.22
N ARG A 61 -19.76 -11.71 3.27
CA ARG A 61 -19.91 -13.07 2.73
C ARG A 61 -19.66 -14.12 3.82
N LEU A 62 -18.61 -13.96 4.60
CA LEU A 62 -18.27 -14.87 5.71
C LEU A 62 -19.37 -14.87 6.78
N ARG A 63 -19.93 -13.71 7.13
CA ARG A 63 -21.08 -13.65 8.04
C ARG A 63 -22.31 -14.37 7.49
N SER A 64 -22.58 -14.26 6.19
CA SER A 64 -23.69 -14.98 5.56
C SER A 64 -23.49 -16.50 5.61
N LEU A 65 -22.27 -16.95 5.30
CA LEU A 65 -21.91 -18.37 5.37
C LEU A 65 -22.04 -18.91 6.80
N LYS A 66 -21.55 -18.15 7.78
CA LYS A 66 -21.69 -18.50 9.20
C LYS A 66 -23.16 -18.68 9.59
N ARG A 67 -24.02 -17.72 9.24
CA ARG A 67 -25.46 -17.80 9.55
C ARG A 67 -26.14 -18.99 8.90
N ALA A 68 -25.79 -19.31 7.64
CA ALA A 68 -26.36 -20.46 6.94
C ALA A 68 -25.92 -21.79 7.58
N ALA A 69 -24.66 -21.88 8.01
CA ALA A 69 -24.11 -23.08 8.64
C ALA A 69 -24.65 -23.31 10.07
N GLU A 70 -24.96 -22.22 10.80
CA GLU A 70 -25.46 -22.28 12.19
C GLU A 70 -26.99 -22.32 12.27
N ALA A 71 -27.70 -22.17 11.15
CA ALA A 71 -29.15 -22.25 11.14
C ALA A 71 -29.62 -23.67 11.52
N PRO A 72 -30.53 -23.82 12.49
CA PRO A 72 -31.07 -25.14 12.83
C PRO A 72 -31.78 -25.74 11.61
N PRO A 73 -31.71 -27.06 11.40
CA PRO A 73 -32.44 -27.72 10.31
C PRO A 73 -33.93 -27.41 10.47
N ALA A 74 -34.58 -27.02 9.37
CA ALA A 74 -36.01 -26.76 9.37
C ALA A 74 -36.75 -27.99 9.91
N ALA A 75 -37.47 -27.83 11.02
CA ALA A 75 -38.31 -28.88 11.58
C ALA A 75 -39.46 -29.17 10.59
N PRO A 76 -39.86 -30.45 10.44
CA PRO A 76 -40.87 -30.88 9.47
C PRO A 76 -42.26 -30.32 9.76
#